data_AF-A0A0B2VQF1-F1
#
_entry.id   AF-A0A0B2VQF1-F1
#
_cell.length_a   1.000
_cell.length_b   1.000
_cell.length_c   1.000
_cell.angle_alpha   90.00
_cell.angle_beta   90.00
_cell.angle_gamma   90.00
#
_symmetry.space_group_name_H-M   'P 1'
#
loop_
_entity.id
_entity.type
_entity.pdbx_description
1 polymer ?
#
loop_
_entity_poly.entity_id
_entity_poly.type
_entity_poly.pdbx_seq_one_letter_code
_entity_poly.pdbx_strand_id
1 'polypeptide(L)'
;MLKFFWSVFILMLLAVIVSGYDVETERSHRLSLFCGPNESFSLCRKCERNCNGEWEADCTPGCGLPKCYCDADEGFVRSQIGGACIPLESCKSLHNGKASIRCFGISCPPGQYCMMMSSPFCVRPPCIASPKCIPHGMPPF
;
A
#
# COMPACT_ATOMS: atom_id res chain seq x y z
N MET A 1 -46.38 -38.31 12.18
CA MET A 1 -45.59 -37.22 12.82
C MET A 1 -44.07 -37.38 12.68
N LEU A 2 -43.52 -38.60 12.59
CA LEU A 2 -42.06 -38.86 12.53
C LEU A 2 -41.31 -38.28 11.30
N LYS A 3 -41.99 -38.15 10.14
CA LYS A 3 -41.40 -37.59 8.91
C LYS A 3 -41.05 -36.09 9.02
N PHE A 4 -41.79 -35.36 9.85
CA PHE A 4 -41.56 -33.92 10.04
C PHE A 4 -40.29 -33.66 10.86
N PHE A 5 -40.05 -34.48 11.88
CA PHE A 5 -38.85 -34.38 12.72
C PHE A 5 -37.57 -34.65 11.95
N TRP A 6 -37.57 -35.64 11.05
CA TRP A 6 -36.43 -35.94 10.19
C TRP A 6 -36.10 -34.81 9.21
N SER A 7 -37.12 -34.16 8.65
CA SER A 7 -36.94 -33.04 7.71
C SER A 7 -36.24 -31.83 8.36
N VAL A 8 -36.67 -31.47 9.58
CA VAL A 8 -36.07 -30.35 10.32
C VAL A 8 -34.63 -30.67 10.76
N PHE A 9 -34.35 -31.92 11.14
CA PHE A 9 -33.01 -32.33 11.53
C PHE A 9 -32.01 -32.28 10.37
N ILE A 10 -32.44 -32.67 9.17
CA ILE A 10 -31.64 -32.60 7.94
C ILE A 10 -31.35 -31.13 7.58
N LEU A 11 -32.34 -30.24 7.68
CA LEU A 11 -32.16 -28.81 7.43
C LEU A 11 -31.17 -28.16 8.41
N MET A 12 -31.23 -28.52 9.69
CA MET A 12 -30.29 -28.03 10.70
C MET A 12 -28.87 -28.54 10.46
N LEU A 13 -28.71 -29.83 10.11
CA LEU A 13 -27.40 -30.38 9.76
C LEU A 13 -26.81 -29.72 8.52
N LEU A 14 -27.61 -29.49 7.48
CA LEU A 14 -27.19 -28.76 6.29
C LEU A 14 -26.80 -27.31 6.61
N ALA A 15 -27.53 -26.62 7.48
CA ALA A 15 -27.18 -25.28 7.93
C ALA A 15 -25.86 -25.24 8.71
N VAL A 16 -25.58 -26.23 9.57
CA VAL A 16 -24.32 -26.34 10.29
C VAL A 16 -23.15 -26.66 9.36
N ILE A 17 -23.34 -27.56 8.39
CA ILE A 17 -22.33 -27.85 7.35
C ILE A 17 -22.09 -26.61 6.49
N VAL A 18 -23.13 -25.82 6.21
CA VAL A 18 -23.02 -24.58 5.44
C VAL A 18 -22.24 -23.49 6.17
N SER A 19 -22.41 -23.37 7.48
CA SER A 19 -21.68 -22.38 8.30
C SER A 19 -20.24 -22.79 8.64
N GLY A 20 -19.87 -24.06 8.41
CA GLY A 20 -18.54 -24.58 8.74
C GLY A 20 -17.51 -24.45 7.61
N TYR A 21 -17.92 -24.02 6.42
CA TYR A 21 -17.05 -23.93 5.25
C TYR A 21 -16.54 -22.53 4.95
N ASP A 22 -16.37 -21.62 5.92
CA ASP A 22 -15.60 -20.41 5.61
C ASP A 22 -14.15 -20.78 5.35
N VAL A 23 -13.91 -21.05 4.06
CA VAL A 23 -12.66 -21.30 3.40
C VAL A 23 -11.70 -20.23 3.87
N GLU A 24 -10.60 -20.67 4.46
CA GLU A 24 -9.43 -19.88 4.77
C GLU A 24 -8.93 -19.18 3.50
N THR A 25 -9.54 -18.03 3.18
CA THR A 25 -9.30 -17.25 1.96
C THR A 25 -8.79 -15.85 2.30
N GLU A 26 -8.10 -15.71 3.43
CA GLU A 26 -7.50 -14.43 3.85
C GLU A 26 -5.99 -14.57 4.15
N ARG A 27 -5.34 -15.65 3.70
CA ARG A 27 -3.88 -15.81 3.75
C ARG A 27 -3.27 -16.18 2.41
N SER A 28 -3.75 -15.55 1.35
CA SER A 28 -2.98 -15.42 0.13
C SER A 28 -2.90 -13.95 -0.20
N HIS A 29 -1.88 -13.32 0.38
CA HIS A 29 -1.30 -12.10 -0.14
C HIS A 29 -1.06 -12.35 -1.63
N ARG A 30 -1.91 -11.75 -2.46
CA ARG A 30 -2.05 -12.04 -3.89
C ARG A 30 -0.67 -12.22 -4.51
N LEU A 31 -0.39 -13.42 -5.01
CA LEU A 31 0.50 -13.58 -6.16
C LEU A 31 -0.22 -12.92 -7.35
N SER A 32 -0.26 -11.59 -7.36
CA SER A 32 -0.65 -10.84 -8.55
C SER A 32 0.46 -11.07 -9.56
N LEU A 33 0.24 -12.02 -10.47
CA LEU A 33 1.14 -12.28 -11.60
C LEU A 33 1.32 -11.01 -12.48
N PHE A 34 0.41 -10.06 -12.34
CA PHE A 34 0.47 -8.74 -12.96
C PHE A 34 1.05 -7.73 -11.97
N CYS A 35 2.19 -7.17 -12.35
CA CYS A 35 2.81 -6.08 -11.61
C CYS A 35 2.04 -4.77 -11.79
N GLY A 36 2.23 -3.86 -10.83
CA GLY A 36 1.66 -2.52 -10.92
C GLY A 36 2.27 -1.71 -12.06
N PRO A 37 1.76 -0.51 -12.32
CA PRO A 37 2.36 0.40 -13.29
C PRO A 37 3.85 0.64 -13.00
N ASN A 38 4.67 0.59 -14.05
CA ASN A 38 6.14 0.75 -14.01
C ASN A 38 6.91 -0.30 -13.19
N GLU A 39 6.22 -1.34 -12.70
CA GLU A 39 6.88 -2.45 -12.03
C GLU A 39 7.13 -3.60 -13.01
N SER A 40 8.29 -4.22 -12.89
CA SER A 40 8.70 -5.38 -13.67
C SER A 40 8.66 -6.63 -12.79
N PHE A 41 8.20 -7.75 -13.34
CA PHE A 41 8.24 -9.02 -12.63
C PHE A 41 9.63 -9.64 -12.74
N SER A 42 10.22 -10.02 -11.60
CA SER A 42 11.46 -10.78 -11.58
C SER A 42 11.33 -12.03 -10.72
N LEU A 43 11.88 -13.13 -11.23
CA LEU A 43 11.96 -14.41 -10.51
C LEU A 43 12.96 -14.35 -9.35
N CYS A 44 13.95 -13.46 -9.44
CA CYS A 44 14.93 -13.23 -8.39
C CYS A 44 14.77 -11.82 -7.82
N ARG A 45 15.06 -11.64 -6.54
CA ARG A 45 15.01 -10.32 -5.89
C ARG A 45 15.95 -9.33 -6.62
N LYS A 46 15.40 -8.17 -6.95
CA LYS A 46 16.13 -7.00 -7.46
C LYS A 46 16.11 -5.88 -6.43
N CYS A 47 17.16 -5.06 -6.42
CA CYS A 47 17.26 -3.88 -5.56
C CYS A 47 16.54 -2.72 -6.20
N GLU A 48 15.81 -1.98 -5.37
CA GLU A 48 15.09 -0.79 -5.79
C GLU A 48 15.78 0.45 -5.20
N ARG A 49 15.62 1.59 -5.88
CA ARG A 49 15.97 2.89 -5.33
C ARG A 49 14.73 3.65 -4.90
N ASN A 50 14.92 4.55 -3.94
CA ASN A 50 13.90 5.50 -3.53
C ASN A 50 14.05 6.84 -4.27
N CYS A 51 13.11 7.77 -4.05
CA CYS A 51 13.16 9.11 -4.65
C CYS A 51 14.37 9.97 -4.24
N ASN A 52 15.10 9.60 -3.19
CA ASN A 52 16.36 10.25 -2.80
C ASN A 52 17.56 9.66 -3.55
N GLY A 53 17.35 8.64 -4.40
CA GLY A 53 18.40 7.91 -5.09
C GLY A 53 19.13 6.88 -4.21
N GLU A 54 18.65 6.66 -2.98
CA GLU A 54 19.24 5.69 -2.07
C GLU A 54 18.69 4.30 -2.39
N TRP A 55 19.56 3.30 -2.30
CA TRP A 55 19.17 1.90 -2.38
C TRP A 55 18.41 1.47 -1.12
N GLU A 56 17.52 0.50 -1.27
CA GLU A 56 16.88 -0.18 -0.14
C GLU A 56 17.94 -0.74 0.83
N ALA A 57 17.83 -0.39 2.12
CA ALA A 57 18.85 -0.62 3.15
C ALA A 57 19.24 -2.10 3.32
N ASP A 58 18.34 -3.03 2.98
CA ASP A 58 18.53 -4.47 3.13
C ASP A 58 18.44 -5.21 1.78
N CYS A 59 18.87 -4.58 0.70
CA CYS A 59 18.95 -5.28 -0.58
C CYS A 59 20.25 -6.07 -0.73
N THR A 60 20.24 -7.30 -0.23
CA THR A 60 21.27 -8.28 -0.59
C THR A 60 20.97 -8.84 -1.98
N PRO A 61 21.89 -8.71 -2.95
CA PRO A 61 21.72 -9.31 -4.27
C PRO A 61 21.66 -10.84 -4.13
N GLY A 62 20.60 -11.45 -4.64
CA GLY A 62 20.39 -12.89 -4.58
C GLY A 62 19.01 -13.28 -5.09
N CYS A 63 18.83 -14.56 -5.44
CA CYS A 63 17.51 -15.08 -5.80
C CYS A 63 16.66 -15.29 -4.55
N GLY A 64 16.08 -14.19 -4.06
CA GLY A 64 14.94 -14.23 -3.14
C GLY A 64 13.65 -14.67 -3.84
N LEU A 65 12.51 -14.55 -3.14
CA LEU A 65 11.20 -14.87 -3.72
C LEU A 65 10.89 -14.00 -4.95
N PRO A 66 10.19 -14.55 -5.96
CA PRO A 66 9.70 -13.78 -7.09
C PRO A 66 8.84 -12.60 -6.62
N LYS A 67 9.13 -11.40 -7.12
CA LYS A 67 8.35 -10.19 -6.80
C LYS A 67 8.33 -9.23 -7.99
N CYS A 68 7.33 -8.36 -7.96
CA CYS A 68 7.37 -7.13 -8.75
C CYS A 68 8.40 -6.19 -8.14
N TYR A 69 9.22 -5.58 -8.99
CA TYR A 69 10.23 -4.61 -8.58
C TYR A 69 10.18 -3.36 -9.45
N CYS A 70 10.60 -2.25 -8.87
CA CYS A 70 10.76 -0.97 -9.54
C CYS A 70 12.18 -0.87 -10.11
N ASP A 71 12.29 -0.85 -11.43
CA ASP A 71 13.58 -0.95 -12.10
C ASP A 71 14.32 0.40 -12.11
N ALA A 72 15.34 0.50 -11.24
CA ALA A 72 16.17 1.69 -11.13
C ALA A 72 17.09 1.91 -12.34
N ASP A 73 17.42 0.85 -13.09
CA ASP A 73 18.25 0.94 -14.29
C ASP A 73 17.44 1.49 -15.47
N GLU A 74 16.12 1.28 -15.47
CA GLU A 74 15.17 1.93 -16.40
C GLU A 74 14.73 3.34 -15.94
N GLY A 75 15.27 3.82 -14.82
CA GLY A 75 14.99 5.17 -14.31
C GLY A 75 13.74 5.29 -13.43
N PHE A 76 13.20 4.17 -12.95
CA PHE A 76 12.08 4.16 -12.00
C PHE A 76 12.55 4.02 -10.56
N VAL A 77 11.81 4.62 -9.64
CA VAL A 77 12.08 4.56 -8.21
C VAL A 77 10.80 4.37 -7.42
N ARG A 78 10.91 3.67 -6.29
CA ARG A 78 9.78 3.47 -5.39
C ARG A 78 9.59 4.71 -4.55
N SER A 79 8.41 5.33 -4.68
CA SER A 79 8.02 6.46 -3.85
C SER A 79 7.89 6.02 -2.40
N GLN A 80 8.61 6.69 -1.51
CA GLN A 80 8.43 6.54 -0.06
C GLN A 80 7.01 6.95 0.38
N ILE A 81 6.36 7.81 -0.41
CA ILE A 81 4.98 8.25 -0.21
C ILE A 81 4.07 7.34 -1.05
N GLY A 82 3.38 6.41 -0.39
CA GLY A 82 2.39 5.53 -1.03
C GLY A 82 2.95 4.28 -1.72
N GLY A 83 4.27 4.10 -1.78
CA GLY A 83 4.90 2.86 -2.25
C GLY A 83 4.84 2.62 -3.77
N ALA A 84 4.37 3.58 -4.56
CA ALA A 84 4.22 3.46 -6.01
C ALA A 84 5.56 3.51 -6.74
N CYS A 85 5.70 2.74 -7.83
CA CYS A 85 6.84 2.82 -8.74
C CYS A 85 6.62 3.93 -9.78
N ILE A 86 7.48 4.95 -9.77
CA ILE A 86 7.33 6.15 -10.58
C ILE A 86 8.66 6.53 -11.25
N PRO A 87 8.65 7.28 -12.35
CA PRO A 87 9.89 7.82 -12.92
C PRO A 87 10.63 8.69 -11.89
N LEU A 88 11.96 8.59 -11.83
CA LEU A 88 12.76 9.40 -10.90
C LEU A 88 12.52 10.91 -11.07
N GLU A 89 12.31 11.36 -12.29
CA GLU A 89 11.94 12.74 -12.61
C GLU A 89 10.59 13.15 -12.00
N SER A 90 9.67 12.20 -11.83
CA SER A 90 8.37 12.43 -11.20
C SER A 90 8.45 12.55 -9.68
N CYS A 91 9.59 12.20 -9.05
CA CYS A 91 9.82 12.52 -7.64
C CYS A 91 9.82 14.04 -7.40
N LYS A 92 10.26 14.83 -8.38
CA LYS A 92 10.15 16.29 -8.34
C LYS A 92 8.71 16.76 -8.55
N SER A 93 7.88 15.98 -9.25
CA SER A 93 6.45 16.25 -9.45
C SER A 93 5.56 15.80 -8.28
N LEU A 94 6.04 14.87 -7.43
CA LEU A 94 5.50 14.68 -6.07
C LEU A 94 5.79 15.88 -5.16
N HIS A 95 6.83 16.65 -5.48
CA HIS A 95 7.15 17.95 -4.87
C HIS A 95 6.63 19.17 -5.66
N ASN A 96 6.06 18.95 -6.85
CA ASN A 96 5.53 20.00 -7.73
C ASN A 96 4.08 19.69 -8.11
N GLY A 97 3.23 19.53 -7.09
CA GLY A 97 1.85 20.00 -7.17
C GLY A 97 0.80 19.09 -7.83
N LYS A 98 0.91 17.75 -7.77
CA LYS A 98 -0.22 16.79 -7.96
C LYS A 98 0.29 15.35 -7.75
N ALA A 99 -0.22 14.46 -6.91
CA ALA A 99 -1.28 14.48 -5.92
C ALA A 99 -1.03 13.30 -4.94
N SER A 100 -1.01 13.56 -3.63
CA SER A 100 -1.58 12.60 -2.69
C SER A 100 -3.06 12.94 -2.63
N ILE A 101 -3.95 11.94 -2.64
CA ILE A 101 -5.42 12.12 -2.60
C ILE A 101 -5.89 13.11 -1.51
N ARG A 102 -5.05 13.43 -0.53
CA ARG A 102 -5.36 14.33 0.58
C ARG A 102 -4.65 15.69 0.59
N CYS A 103 -3.66 15.96 -0.26
CA CYS A 103 -2.98 17.28 -0.35
C CYS A 103 -3.41 18.08 -1.59
N PHE A 104 -4.69 18.01 -1.96
CA PHE A 104 -5.19 18.65 -3.17
C PHE A 104 -5.18 20.18 -3.03
N GLY A 105 -4.46 20.87 -3.92
CA GLY A 105 -4.45 22.34 -4.01
C GLY A 105 -3.45 23.06 -3.09
N ILE A 106 -2.60 22.35 -2.36
CA ILE A 106 -1.54 22.96 -1.51
C ILE A 106 -0.21 22.92 -2.26
N SER A 107 0.38 24.09 -2.47
CA SER A 107 1.77 24.23 -2.92
C SER A 107 2.63 24.67 -1.74
N CYS A 108 3.54 23.79 -1.31
CA CYS A 108 4.49 24.11 -0.24
C CYS A 108 5.72 24.83 -0.82
N PRO A 109 6.37 25.72 -0.06
CA PRO A 109 7.65 26.31 -0.45
C PRO A 109 8.74 25.26 -0.76
N PRO A 110 9.79 25.64 -1.52
CA PRO A 110 10.94 24.76 -1.73
C PRO A 110 11.53 24.28 -0.41
N GLY A 111 11.92 23.00 -0.35
CA GLY A 111 12.46 22.42 0.87
C GLY A 111 11.41 21.88 1.85
N GLN A 112 10.13 21.79 1.44
CA GLN A 112 9.05 21.25 2.26
C GLN A 112 8.23 20.20 1.49
N TYR A 113 7.59 19.29 2.22
CA TYR A 113 6.61 18.32 1.69
C TYR A 113 5.25 18.48 2.38
N CYS A 114 4.17 18.11 1.70
CA CYS A 114 2.82 18.13 2.29
C CYS A 114 2.48 16.80 2.96
N MET A 115 2.02 16.83 4.21
CA MET A 115 1.41 15.70 4.90
C MET A 115 0.06 16.10 5.51
N MET A 116 -0.86 15.15 5.61
CA MET A 116 -2.10 15.34 6.36
C MET A 116 -1.84 15.12 7.83
N MET A 117 -2.05 16.15 8.65
CA MET A 117 -1.96 16.05 10.10
C MET A 117 -3.37 16.06 10.71
N SER A 118 -3.67 15.06 11.53
CA SER A 118 -4.83 15.08 12.43
C SER A 118 -4.53 15.97 13.63
N SER A 119 -5.52 16.75 14.09
CA SER A 119 -5.34 17.54 15.31
C SER A 119 -4.99 16.62 16.49
N PRO A 120 -3.92 16.91 17.27
CA PRO A 120 -3.57 16.13 18.46
C PRO A 120 -4.66 16.19 19.54
N PHE A 121 -5.56 17.17 19.44
CA PHE A 121 -6.72 17.33 20.32
C PHE A 121 -8.01 16.70 19.75
N CYS A 122 -7.91 15.82 18.74
CA CYS A 122 -9.08 15.10 18.26
C CYS A 122 -9.48 14.00 19.24
N VAL A 123 -10.40 14.32 20.15
CA VAL A 123 -10.93 13.36 21.14
C VAL A 123 -12.09 12.56 20.58
N ARG A 124 -12.78 13.03 19.52
CA ARG A 124 -13.97 12.38 18.98
C ARG A 124 -14.02 12.41 17.44
N PRO A 125 -14.18 11.25 16.77
CA PRO A 125 -14.31 11.16 15.31
C PRO A 125 -15.57 11.84 14.75
N PRO A 126 -15.57 12.28 13.47
CA PRO A 126 -14.51 12.12 12.49
C PRO A 126 -13.38 13.14 12.67
N CYS A 127 -12.14 12.66 12.77
CA CYS A 127 -10.97 13.53 12.81
C CYS A 127 -10.67 14.04 11.41
N ILE A 128 -10.99 15.31 11.17
CA ILE A 128 -10.67 15.97 9.92
C ILE A 128 -9.17 16.26 9.92
N ALA A 129 -8.42 15.54 9.08
CA ALA A 129 -7.02 15.83 8.88
C ALA A 129 -6.86 17.06 7.96
N SER A 130 -5.89 17.91 8.26
CA SER A 130 -5.59 19.12 7.48
C SER A 130 -4.19 19.03 6.86
N PRO A 131 -4.01 19.52 5.63
CA PRO A 131 -2.69 19.48 4.99
C PRO A 131 -1.75 20.48 5.67
N LYS A 132 -0.52 20.03 5.94
CA LYS A 132 0.56 20.83 6.52
C LYS A 132 1.84 20.63 5.72
N CYS A 133 2.55 21.73 5.49
CA CYS A 133 3.88 21.69 4.91
C CYS A 133 4.91 21.44 6.01
N ILE A 134 5.71 20.38 5.86
CA ILE A 134 6.74 19.98 6.82
C ILE A 134 8.11 20.15 6.12
N PRO A 135 9.10 20.82 6.75
CA PRO A 135 10.46 20.92 6.22
C PRO A 135 11.12 19.55 6.09
N HIS A 136 11.94 19.37 5.04
CA HIS A 136 12.78 18.18 4.94
C HIS A 136 13.74 18.07 6.14
N GLY A 137 13.87 16.86 6.69
CA GLY A 137 14.77 16.58 7.81
C GLY A 137 14.16 16.79 9.21
N MET A 138 12.87 17.10 9.33
CA MET A 138 12.17 17.17 10.61
C MET A 138 11.15 16.01 10.73
N PRO A 139 11.15 15.24 11.84
CA PRO A 139 10.16 14.18 12.04
C PRO A 139 8.74 14.77 12.20
N PRO A 140 7.70 14.12 11.66
CA PRO A 140 6.32 14.51 11.92
C PRO A 140 5.98 14.20 13.39
N PHE A 141 5.56 15.23 14.13
CA PHE A 141 5.08 15.12 15.52
C PHE A 141 3.57 14.89 15.58
#